data_AF-A0A401H846-F1
#
_entry.id   AF-A0A401H846-F1
#
_cell.length_a   1.000
_cell.length_b   1.000
_cell.length_c   1.000
_cell.angle_alpha   90.00
_cell.angle_beta   90.00
_cell.angle_gamma   90.00
#
_symmetry.space_group_name_H-M   'P 1'
#
loop_
_entity.id
_entity.type
_entity.pdbx_description
1 polymer ?
#
loop_
_entity_poly.entity_id
_entity_poly.type
_entity_poly.pdbx_seq_one_letter_code
_entity_poly.pdbx_strand_id
1 'polypeptide(L)'
;MPSNLWNVYTSLNGDELRVLRAIERWMRKYRYVPVELVERTSRLPPSRFSRAVKTLVSLKLVKRRLGSVSGYTLTYTGLDVLAIDNLRSRGVVEVLGDKIGLGKEGDVYVAVSPAGSKLTVKLHRAGRESFRKVRRHRSYALDLRPTSWLDVSKALAEREFKILVRLEEEGARIPSPVAWNRHAVVQRYVEGVLLADMRVLDSEAAAGILRDVLETLRIAYTRVGVVHGDLSEYNVIATTEGRGVVIDWPQYVYRDEPHALELLRRDVEYILKYFRRRAELKVELASAVRYVMGESGEPPV
;
A
#
# COMPACT_ATOMS: atom_id res chain seq x y z
N MET A 1 -0.84 11.82 -18.88
CA MET A 1 -1.78 11.05 -18.03
C MET A 1 -2.75 12.05 -17.41
N PRO A 2 -4.00 11.70 -17.07
CA PRO A 2 -4.89 12.69 -16.45
C PRO A 2 -4.21 13.21 -15.18
N SER A 3 -4.09 14.53 -15.08
CA SER A 3 -3.31 15.25 -14.08
C SER A 3 -3.92 15.25 -12.67
N ASN A 4 -5.03 14.56 -12.43
CA ASN A 4 -5.53 14.30 -11.07
C ASN A 4 -6.51 13.11 -11.09
N LEU A 5 -6.22 12.03 -10.34
CA LEU A 5 -7.11 10.87 -10.20
C LEU A 5 -8.50 11.28 -9.67
N TRP A 6 -8.53 12.26 -8.78
CA TRP A 6 -9.76 12.81 -8.22
C TRP A 6 -10.64 13.42 -9.30
N ASN A 7 -10.06 14.22 -10.22
CA ASN A 7 -10.80 14.83 -11.32
C ASN A 7 -11.37 13.79 -12.29
N VAL A 8 -10.63 12.70 -12.53
CA VAL A 8 -11.15 11.58 -13.33
C VAL A 8 -12.36 10.97 -12.63
N TYR A 9 -12.26 10.68 -11.33
CA TYR A 9 -13.37 10.12 -10.56
C TYR A 9 -14.60 11.02 -10.54
N THR A 10 -14.43 12.32 -10.24
CA THR A 10 -15.54 13.28 -10.15
C THR A 10 -16.19 13.60 -11.49
N SER A 11 -15.51 13.33 -12.62
CA SER A 11 -16.09 13.46 -13.96
C SER A 11 -17.06 12.34 -14.34
N LEU A 12 -17.09 11.24 -13.59
CA LEU A 12 -17.95 10.08 -13.88
C LEU A 12 -19.32 10.22 -13.21
N ASN A 13 -20.34 9.67 -13.83
CA ASN A 13 -21.66 9.52 -13.22
C ASN A 13 -21.95 8.04 -12.89
N GLY A 14 -23.17 7.78 -12.39
CA GLY A 14 -23.58 6.45 -11.96
C GLY A 14 -23.53 5.38 -13.05
N ASP A 15 -23.67 5.74 -14.33
CA ASP A 15 -23.62 4.79 -15.44
C ASP A 15 -22.22 4.26 -15.67
N GLU A 16 -21.21 5.13 -15.73
CA GLU A 16 -19.81 4.71 -15.88
C GLU A 16 -19.39 3.82 -14.70
N LEU A 17 -19.78 4.19 -13.47
CA LEU A 17 -19.49 3.38 -12.28
C LEU A 17 -20.20 2.01 -12.33
N ARG A 18 -21.45 1.95 -12.80
CA ARG A 18 -22.18 0.68 -13.00
C ARG A 18 -21.49 -0.21 -14.03
N VAL A 19 -21.01 0.35 -15.14
CA VAL A 19 -20.28 -0.40 -16.16
C VAL A 19 -18.93 -0.90 -15.61
N LEU A 20 -18.17 -0.08 -14.90
CA LEU A 20 -16.91 -0.50 -14.27
C LEU A 20 -17.13 -1.66 -13.28
N ARG A 21 -18.15 -1.56 -12.40
CA ARG A 21 -18.50 -2.64 -11.46
C ARG A 21 -18.95 -3.91 -12.17
N ALA A 22 -19.69 -3.79 -13.28
CA ALA A 22 -20.08 -4.92 -14.11
C ALA A 22 -18.88 -5.64 -14.72
N ILE A 23 -17.90 -4.89 -15.26
CA ILE A 23 -16.65 -5.46 -15.78
C ILE A 23 -15.89 -6.17 -14.65
N GLU A 24 -15.65 -5.50 -13.52
CA GLU A 24 -14.90 -6.07 -12.41
C GLU A 24 -15.47 -7.41 -11.93
N ARG A 25 -16.80 -7.49 -11.78
CA ARG A 25 -17.51 -8.70 -11.34
C ARG A 25 -17.15 -9.91 -12.20
N TRP A 26 -17.06 -9.73 -13.51
CA TRP A 26 -16.83 -10.83 -14.46
C TRP A 26 -15.35 -11.08 -14.78
N MET A 27 -14.45 -10.18 -14.39
CA MET A 27 -13.00 -10.38 -14.58
C MET A 27 -12.43 -11.61 -13.84
N ARG A 28 -13.13 -12.12 -12.82
CA ARG A 28 -12.77 -13.39 -12.15
C ARG A 28 -12.90 -14.61 -13.07
N LYS A 29 -13.74 -14.52 -14.11
CA LYS A 29 -14.02 -15.61 -15.05
C LYS A 29 -13.45 -15.36 -16.45
N TYR A 30 -13.31 -14.09 -16.83
CA TYR A 30 -12.92 -13.70 -18.18
C TYR A 30 -11.77 -12.70 -18.16
N ARG A 31 -10.70 -12.97 -18.92
CA ARG A 31 -9.61 -12.02 -19.13
C ARG A 31 -10.07 -10.74 -19.84
N TYR A 32 -11.00 -10.88 -20.79
CA TYR A 32 -11.76 -9.78 -21.39
C TYR A 32 -13.23 -10.17 -21.29
N VAL A 33 -14.01 -9.37 -20.56
CA VAL A 33 -15.43 -9.63 -20.31
C VAL A 33 -16.23 -9.34 -21.59
N PRO A 34 -16.98 -10.33 -22.13
CA PRO A 34 -17.85 -10.13 -23.29
C PRO A 34 -18.80 -8.94 -23.13
N VAL A 35 -19.01 -8.17 -24.21
CA VAL A 35 -19.83 -6.95 -24.20
C VAL A 35 -21.23 -7.22 -23.67
N GLU A 36 -21.84 -8.32 -24.11
CA GLU A 36 -23.20 -8.72 -23.78
C GLU A 36 -23.34 -9.00 -22.28
N LEU A 37 -22.30 -9.54 -21.64
CA LEU A 37 -22.28 -9.74 -20.18
C LEU A 37 -22.20 -8.42 -19.43
N VAL A 38 -21.38 -7.47 -19.91
CA VAL A 38 -21.25 -6.15 -19.28
C VAL A 38 -22.57 -5.39 -19.41
N GLU A 39 -23.16 -5.35 -20.61
CA GLU A 39 -24.42 -4.67 -20.89
C GLU A 39 -25.55 -5.23 -20.00
N ARG A 40 -25.76 -6.55 -20.03
CA ARG A 40 -26.76 -7.23 -19.20
C ARG A 40 -26.57 -6.98 -17.70
N THR A 41 -25.33 -6.99 -17.22
CA THR A 41 -25.02 -6.79 -15.80
C THR A 41 -25.16 -5.33 -15.39
N SER A 42 -24.82 -4.40 -16.29
CA SER A 42 -24.94 -2.97 -16.05
C SER A 42 -26.41 -2.55 -15.92
N ARG A 43 -27.34 -3.26 -16.59
CA ARG A 43 -28.78 -2.95 -16.67
C ARG A 43 -29.05 -1.52 -17.17
N LEU A 44 -28.22 -1.05 -18.11
CA LEU A 44 -28.38 0.24 -18.76
C LEU A 44 -29.07 0.07 -20.11
N PRO A 45 -29.91 1.03 -20.55
CA PRO A 45 -30.37 1.08 -21.93
C PRO A 45 -29.19 1.13 -22.91
N PRO A 46 -29.29 0.54 -24.12
CA PRO A 46 -28.16 0.44 -25.06
C PRO A 46 -27.47 1.76 -25.38
N SER A 47 -28.23 2.86 -25.51
CA SER A 47 -27.69 4.19 -25.78
C SER A 47 -26.84 4.74 -24.63
N ARG A 48 -27.29 4.54 -23.38
CA ARG A 48 -26.56 4.94 -22.16
C ARG A 48 -25.34 4.06 -21.94
N PHE A 49 -25.47 2.75 -22.16
CA PHE A 49 -24.34 1.82 -22.10
C PHE A 49 -23.23 2.20 -23.08
N SER A 50 -23.58 2.43 -24.35
CA SER A 50 -22.63 2.84 -25.39
C SER A 50 -21.91 4.14 -25.05
N ARG A 51 -22.65 5.14 -24.54
CA ARG A 51 -22.07 6.42 -24.09
C ARG A 51 -21.11 6.22 -22.92
N ALA A 52 -21.52 5.49 -21.87
CA ALA A 52 -20.68 5.23 -20.70
C ALA A 52 -19.38 4.51 -21.09
N VAL A 53 -19.48 3.47 -21.92
CA VAL A 53 -18.30 2.75 -22.43
C VAL A 53 -17.38 3.67 -23.24
N LYS A 54 -17.93 4.55 -24.08
CA LYS A 54 -17.13 5.53 -24.85
C LYS A 54 -16.32 6.43 -23.91
N THR A 55 -16.96 6.96 -22.86
CA THR A 55 -16.31 7.76 -21.81
C THR A 55 -15.22 6.98 -21.08
N LEU A 56 -15.51 5.75 -20.66
CA LEU A 56 -14.56 4.90 -19.94
C LEU A 56 -13.31 4.56 -20.79
N VAL A 57 -13.49 4.33 -22.09
CA VAL A 57 -12.39 4.09 -23.03
C VAL A 57 -11.57 5.35 -23.25
N SER A 58 -12.21 6.52 -23.46
CA SER A 58 -11.49 7.78 -23.67
C SER A 58 -10.66 8.19 -22.46
N LEU A 59 -11.16 7.93 -21.25
CA LEU A 59 -10.45 8.15 -19.98
C LEU A 59 -9.45 7.04 -19.63
N LYS A 60 -9.30 6.01 -20.48
CA LYS A 60 -8.41 4.86 -20.28
C LYS A 60 -8.69 4.08 -18.99
N LEU A 61 -9.93 4.06 -18.54
CA LEU A 61 -10.39 3.29 -17.37
C LEU A 61 -10.63 1.82 -17.71
N VAL A 62 -10.91 1.54 -18.98
CA VAL A 62 -11.07 0.20 -19.52
C VAL A 62 -10.25 0.03 -20.79
N LYS A 63 -9.78 -1.19 -21.05
CA LYS A 63 -9.24 -1.59 -22.35
C LYS A 63 -10.28 -2.41 -23.09
N ARG A 64 -10.54 -2.05 -24.34
CA ARG A 64 -11.38 -2.81 -25.27
C ARG A 64 -10.51 -3.77 -26.07
N ARG A 65 -10.98 -5.00 -26.27
CA ARG A 65 -10.45 -5.93 -27.26
C ARG A 65 -11.46 -6.12 -28.37
N LEU A 66 -10.99 -6.05 -29.61
CA LEU A 66 -11.76 -6.38 -30.81
C LEU A 66 -11.28 -7.75 -31.34
N GLY A 67 -12.19 -8.57 -31.83
CA GLY A 67 -11.91 -9.92 -32.33
C GLY A 67 -13.12 -10.85 -32.20
N SER A 68 -12.88 -12.17 -32.28
CA SER A 68 -13.92 -13.21 -32.18
C SER A 68 -14.74 -13.15 -30.89
N VAL A 69 -14.14 -12.64 -29.80
CA VAL A 69 -14.86 -12.23 -28.60
C VAL A 69 -14.46 -10.79 -28.29
N SER A 70 -15.36 -9.86 -28.63
CA SER A 70 -15.21 -8.46 -28.24
C SER A 70 -15.52 -8.28 -26.76
N GLY A 71 -14.74 -7.47 -26.06
CA GLY A 71 -14.92 -7.33 -24.61
C GLY A 71 -14.05 -6.29 -23.95
N TYR A 72 -14.20 -6.16 -22.63
CA TYR A 72 -13.55 -5.15 -21.81
C TYR A 72 -12.78 -5.75 -20.65
N THR A 73 -11.69 -5.10 -20.26
CA THR A 73 -10.99 -5.35 -18.99
C THR A 73 -10.69 -4.02 -18.32
N LEU A 74 -10.63 -4.01 -16.99
CA LEU A 74 -10.19 -2.83 -16.25
C LEU A 74 -8.72 -2.52 -16.51
N THR A 75 -8.39 -1.24 -16.48
CA THR A 75 -7.03 -0.75 -16.25
C THR A 75 -6.80 -0.51 -14.76
N TYR A 76 -5.56 -0.20 -14.39
CA TYR A 76 -5.25 0.28 -13.04
C TYR A 76 -6.07 1.52 -12.68
N THR A 77 -6.20 2.50 -13.58
CA THR A 77 -7.02 3.70 -13.34
C THR A 77 -8.50 3.38 -13.17
N GLY A 78 -9.04 2.42 -13.94
CA GLY A 78 -10.42 1.96 -13.72
C GLY A 78 -10.60 1.30 -12.35
N LEU A 79 -9.60 0.56 -11.88
CA LEU A 79 -9.62 -0.03 -10.55
C LEU A 79 -9.49 1.04 -9.45
N ASP A 80 -8.65 2.06 -9.65
CA ASP A 80 -8.49 3.20 -8.74
C ASP A 80 -9.82 3.89 -8.50
N VAL A 81 -10.50 4.25 -9.59
CA VAL A 81 -11.82 4.88 -9.55
C VAL A 81 -12.80 4.05 -8.72
N LEU A 82 -12.84 2.73 -8.91
CA LEU A 82 -13.72 1.85 -8.14
C LEU A 82 -13.36 1.78 -6.66
N ALA A 83 -12.07 1.86 -6.31
CA ALA A 83 -11.60 1.89 -4.93
C ALA A 83 -11.97 3.21 -4.25
N ILE A 84 -11.70 4.35 -4.90
CA ILE A 84 -12.05 5.69 -4.40
C ILE A 84 -13.56 5.84 -4.24
N ASP A 85 -14.34 5.38 -5.23
CA ASP A 85 -15.81 5.38 -5.16
C ASP A 85 -16.32 4.61 -3.94
N ASN A 86 -15.74 3.44 -3.66
CA ASN A 86 -16.10 2.67 -2.47
C ASN A 86 -15.75 3.40 -1.17
N LEU A 87 -14.52 3.91 -1.06
CA LEU A 87 -14.05 4.62 0.14
C LEU A 87 -14.87 5.88 0.42
N ARG A 88 -15.27 6.61 -0.63
CA ARG A 88 -16.17 7.76 -0.51
C ARG A 88 -17.57 7.36 -0.10
N SER A 89 -18.16 6.37 -0.78
CA SER A 89 -19.53 5.91 -0.46
C SER A 89 -19.68 5.37 0.97
N ARG A 90 -18.58 4.93 1.60
CA ARG A 90 -18.54 4.47 3.00
C ARG A 90 -18.23 5.57 4.00
N GLY A 91 -18.05 6.82 3.56
CA GLY A 91 -17.68 7.93 4.44
C GLY A 91 -16.26 7.86 5.00
N VAL A 92 -15.34 7.14 4.34
CA VAL A 92 -13.93 7.08 4.78
C VAL A 92 -13.12 8.26 4.24
N VAL A 93 -13.31 8.57 2.96
CA VAL A 93 -12.59 9.65 2.25
C VAL A 93 -13.62 10.61 1.66
N GLU A 94 -13.53 11.89 2.00
CA GLU A 94 -14.36 12.95 1.39
C GLU A 94 -13.67 13.53 0.15
N VAL A 95 -12.37 13.81 0.25
CA VAL A 95 -11.57 14.38 -0.85
C VAL A 95 -10.25 13.62 -0.98
N LEU A 96 -9.89 13.24 -2.21
CA LEU A 96 -8.54 12.80 -2.56
C LEU A 96 -7.74 13.99 -3.07
N GLY A 97 -6.66 14.31 -2.38
CA GLY A 97 -5.77 15.42 -2.71
C GLY A 97 -4.59 14.99 -3.57
N ASP A 98 -3.48 15.71 -3.39
CA ASP A 98 -2.28 15.53 -4.19
C ASP A 98 -1.59 14.20 -3.94
N LYS A 99 -0.87 13.77 -4.97
CA LYS A 99 0.02 12.63 -4.90
C LYS A 99 1.33 13.05 -4.24
N ILE A 100 1.66 12.42 -3.11
CA ILE A 100 2.85 12.73 -2.31
C ILE A 100 3.96 11.68 -2.44
N GLY A 101 3.65 10.48 -2.94
CA GLY A 101 4.62 9.41 -3.08
C GLY A 101 4.51 8.68 -4.41
N LEU A 102 5.63 8.61 -5.14
CA LEU A 102 5.86 7.67 -6.23
C LEU A 102 6.65 6.50 -5.66
N GLY A 103 5.95 5.54 -5.07
CA GLY A 103 6.58 4.31 -4.60
C GLY A 103 6.91 3.37 -5.76
N LYS A 104 7.97 2.58 -5.59
CA LYS A 104 8.27 1.43 -6.47
C LYS A 104 7.11 0.43 -6.54
N GLU A 105 6.32 0.37 -5.46
CA GLU A 105 5.27 -0.62 -5.25
C GLU A 105 3.84 -0.02 -5.28
N GLY A 106 3.70 1.30 -5.41
CA GLY A 106 2.39 1.95 -5.34
C GLY A 106 2.41 3.47 -5.51
N ASP A 107 1.23 4.05 -5.64
CA ASP A 107 1.02 5.50 -5.62
C ASP A 107 0.44 5.91 -4.26
N VAL A 108 0.99 6.95 -3.61
CA VAL A 108 0.47 7.45 -2.32
C VAL A 108 -0.11 8.84 -2.51
N TYR A 109 -1.35 9.02 -2.05
CA TYR A 109 -2.10 10.27 -2.11
C TYR A 109 -2.42 10.76 -0.70
N VAL A 110 -2.45 12.08 -0.52
CA VAL A 110 -3.11 12.69 0.64
C VAL A 110 -4.61 12.63 0.42
N ALA A 111 -5.36 12.44 1.49
CA ALA A 111 -6.82 12.51 1.48
C ALA A 111 -7.33 13.21 2.75
N VAL A 112 -8.60 13.60 2.71
CA VAL A 112 -9.30 14.19 3.84
C VAL A 112 -10.54 13.36 4.12
N SER A 113 -10.74 12.98 5.38
CA SER A 113 -11.96 12.31 5.84
C SER A 113 -13.15 13.30 5.91
N PRO A 114 -14.40 12.82 6.00
CA PRO A 114 -15.55 13.72 6.23
C PRO A 114 -15.43 14.57 7.50
N ALA A 115 -14.69 14.12 8.51
CA ALA A 115 -14.41 14.86 9.75
C ALA A 115 -13.28 15.90 9.61
N GLY A 116 -12.69 16.07 8.43
CA GLY A 116 -11.60 17.02 8.18
C GLY A 116 -10.20 16.50 8.55
N SER A 117 -10.07 15.31 9.12
CA SER A 117 -8.76 14.71 9.44
C SER A 117 -8.01 14.30 8.17
N LYS A 118 -6.68 14.52 8.14
CA LYS A 118 -5.79 14.10 7.06
C LYS A 118 -5.56 12.59 7.09
N LEU A 119 -5.58 11.98 5.91
CA LEU A 119 -5.35 10.56 5.65
C LEU A 119 -4.30 10.39 4.55
N THR A 120 -3.76 9.19 4.42
CA THR A 120 -3.09 8.75 3.20
C THR A 120 -3.85 7.60 2.56
N VAL A 121 -3.89 7.60 1.22
CA VAL A 121 -4.44 6.52 0.40
C VAL A 121 -3.31 5.95 -0.44
N LYS A 122 -2.91 4.72 -0.14
CA LYS A 122 -1.88 3.98 -0.86
C LYS A 122 -2.54 3.02 -1.86
N LEU A 123 -2.27 3.21 -3.15
CA LEU A 123 -2.76 2.37 -4.24
C LEU A 123 -1.64 1.43 -4.72
N HIS A 124 -1.78 0.13 -4.48
CA HIS A 124 -0.77 -0.88 -4.81
C HIS A 124 -0.69 -1.16 -6.32
N ARG A 125 0.53 -1.25 -6.84
CA ARG A 125 0.81 -1.45 -8.28
C ARG A 125 1.76 -2.65 -8.50
N ALA A 126 1.20 -3.83 -8.66
CA ALA A 126 1.99 -5.00 -9.03
C ALA A 126 2.51 -4.87 -10.48
N GLY A 127 3.78 -5.23 -10.70
CA GLY A 127 4.41 -5.28 -12.03
C GLY A 127 4.99 -3.95 -12.55
N ARG A 128 5.14 -2.92 -11.72
CA ARG A 128 5.71 -1.61 -12.12
C ARG A 128 7.26 -1.59 -12.17
N GLU A 129 7.95 -2.50 -11.46
CA GLU A 129 9.41 -2.65 -11.53
C GLU A 129 9.85 -4.14 -11.54
N SER A 130 11.09 -4.36 -12.00
CA SER A 130 11.67 -5.62 -12.49
C SER A 130 11.40 -6.90 -11.66
N PHE A 131 11.18 -7.98 -12.41
CA PHE A 131 10.83 -9.36 -12.07
C PHE A 131 11.63 -10.06 -10.94
N ARG A 132 12.61 -9.41 -10.30
CA ARG A 132 13.51 -10.03 -9.30
C ARG A 132 12.88 -10.14 -7.90
N LYS A 133 12.15 -9.13 -7.42
CA LYS A 133 11.46 -9.20 -6.09
C LYS A 133 10.09 -9.90 -6.15
N VAL A 134 9.41 -9.88 -7.31
CA VAL A 134 8.12 -10.56 -7.52
C VAL A 134 8.21 -12.07 -7.30
N ARG A 135 9.38 -12.72 -7.49
CA ARG A 135 9.54 -14.16 -7.14
C ARG A 135 9.36 -14.44 -5.64
N ARG A 136 9.76 -13.51 -4.74
CA ARG A 136 9.53 -13.64 -3.29
C ARG A 136 8.09 -13.36 -2.89
N HIS A 137 7.40 -12.48 -3.61
CA HIS A 137 5.97 -12.23 -3.38
C HIS A 137 5.09 -13.29 -4.02
N ARG A 138 5.60 -13.96 -5.06
CA ARG A 138 4.89 -15.03 -5.74
C ARG A 138 4.62 -16.17 -4.80
N SER A 139 5.52 -16.59 -3.90
CA SER A 139 5.23 -17.71 -2.99
C SER A 139 3.92 -17.50 -2.22
N TYR A 140 3.63 -16.29 -1.76
CA TYR A 140 2.39 -15.96 -1.04
C TYR A 140 1.20 -15.61 -1.94
N ALA A 141 1.41 -14.94 -3.07
CA ALA A 141 0.34 -14.65 -4.02
C ALA A 141 -0.06 -15.88 -4.86
N LEU A 142 0.79 -16.92 -4.95
CA LEU A 142 0.57 -18.13 -5.74
C LEU A 142 -0.52 -19.04 -5.16
N ASP A 143 -0.80 -18.98 -3.85
CA ASP A 143 -1.92 -19.70 -3.24
C ASP A 143 -3.27 -19.28 -3.85
N LEU A 144 -3.35 -18.05 -4.38
CA LEU A 144 -4.56 -17.51 -4.99
C LEU A 144 -4.65 -17.73 -6.51
N ARG A 145 -3.64 -18.31 -7.16
CA ARG A 145 -3.52 -18.43 -8.65
C ARG A 145 -3.99 -17.15 -9.39
N PRO A 146 -3.41 -15.97 -9.11
CA PRO A 146 -3.95 -14.69 -9.55
C PRO A 146 -3.98 -14.60 -11.08
N THR A 147 -5.16 -14.32 -11.62
CA THR A 147 -5.44 -14.23 -13.05
C THR A 147 -4.87 -12.96 -13.71
N SER A 148 -4.55 -11.93 -12.91
CA SER A 148 -4.04 -10.65 -13.41
C SER A 148 -3.19 -9.90 -12.37
N TRP A 149 -2.39 -8.93 -12.83
CA TRP A 149 -1.65 -8.01 -11.95
C TRP A 149 -2.56 -7.18 -11.04
N LEU A 150 -3.80 -6.90 -11.47
CA LEU A 150 -4.78 -6.22 -10.64
C LEU A 150 -5.16 -7.06 -9.41
N ASP A 151 -5.29 -8.38 -9.58
CA ASP A 151 -5.60 -9.30 -8.48
C ASP A 151 -4.43 -9.40 -7.50
N VAL A 152 -3.19 -9.43 -8.02
CA VAL A 152 -1.98 -9.37 -7.17
C VAL A 152 -1.95 -8.07 -6.36
N SER A 153 -2.21 -6.92 -6.98
CA SER A 153 -2.30 -5.64 -6.27
C SER A 153 -3.35 -5.64 -5.17
N LYS A 154 -4.51 -6.27 -5.39
CA LYS A 154 -5.56 -6.40 -4.37
C LYS A 154 -5.08 -7.24 -3.18
N ALA A 155 -4.44 -8.37 -3.46
CA ALA A 155 -3.90 -9.24 -2.43
C ALA A 155 -2.79 -8.57 -1.61
N LEU A 156 -1.92 -7.78 -2.24
CA LEU A 156 -0.87 -7.01 -1.54
C LEU A 156 -1.46 -5.97 -0.60
N ALA A 157 -2.47 -5.22 -1.05
CA ALA A 157 -3.17 -4.26 -0.20
C ALA A 157 -3.88 -4.92 0.98
N GLU A 158 -4.52 -6.08 0.74
CA GLU A 158 -5.15 -6.86 1.81
C GLU A 158 -4.12 -7.33 2.83
N ARG A 159 -2.98 -7.85 2.36
CA ARG A 159 -1.87 -8.31 3.19
C ARG A 159 -1.31 -7.17 4.06
N GLU A 160 -1.08 -6.00 3.48
CA GLU A 160 -0.59 -4.83 4.22
C GLU A 160 -1.63 -4.35 5.25
N PHE A 161 -2.90 -4.21 4.87
CA PHE A 161 -3.91 -3.77 5.82
C PHE A 161 -4.04 -4.71 7.03
N LYS A 162 -4.06 -6.03 6.78
CA LYS A 162 -4.16 -7.03 7.86
C LYS A 162 -2.99 -6.96 8.83
N ILE A 163 -1.76 -6.74 8.33
CA ILE A 163 -0.61 -6.67 9.23
C ILE A 163 -0.57 -5.36 10.00
N LEU A 164 -0.95 -4.23 9.38
CA LEU A 164 -1.03 -2.95 10.06
C LEU A 164 -2.03 -2.99 11.23
N VAL A 165 -3.18 -3.65 11.05
CA VAL A 165 -4.17 -3.82 12.14
C VAL A 165 -3.56 -4.58 13.32
N ARG A 166 -2.91 -5.72 13.06
CA ARG A 166 -2.26 -6.51 14.12
C ARG A 166 -1.11 -5.76 14.82
N LEU A 167 -0.37 -4.95 14.07
CA LEU A 167 0.69 -4.10 14.62
C LEU A 167 0.13 -2.98 15.50
N GLU A 168 -0.96 -2.35 15.08
CA GLU A 168 -1.64 -1.31 15.88
C GLU A 168 -2.20 -1.88 17.19
N GLU A 169 -2.83 -3.07 17.14
CA GLU A 169 -3.36 -3.76 18.32
C GLU A 169 -2.28 -4.01 19.40
N GLU A 170 -1.03 -4.25 18.97
CA GLU A 170 0.12 -4.46 19.85
C GLU A 170 0.89 -3.17 20.19
N GLY A 171 0.40 -2.00 19.76
CA GLY A 171 0.96 -0.69 20.07
C GLY A 171 2.21 -0.31 19.27
N ALA A 172 2.45 -0.95 18.12
CA ALA A 172 3.57 -0.59 17.24
C ALA A 172 3.42 0.83 16.67
N ARG A 173 4.55 1.54 16.47
CA ARG A 173 4.53 2.88 15.85
C ARG A 173 4.50 2.77 14.34
N ILE A 174 3.28 2.63 13.83
CA ILE A 174 2.94 2.56 12.41
C ILE A 174 1.85 3.60 12.10
N PRO A 175 1.60 3.96 10.83
CA PRO A 175 0.44 4.78 10.50
C PRO A 175 -0.85 4.00 10.77
N SER A 176 -1.69 4.49 11.68
CA SER A 176 -2.94 3.83 12.06
C SER A 176 -3.79 3.44 10.84
N PRO A 177 -4.06 2.14 10.59
CA PRO A 177 -4.92 1.71 9.51
C PRO A 177 -6.37 2.18 9.72
N VAL A 178 -7.01 2.65 8.66
CA VAL A 178 -8.39 3.17 8.71
C VAL A 178 -9.34 2.31 7.88
N ALA A 179 -8.95 1.97 6.66
CA ALA A 179 -9.78 1.13 5.79
C ALA A 179 -8.95 0.46 4.69
N TRP A 180 -9.54 -0.57 4.10
CA TRP A 180 -9.03 -1.21 2.90
C TRP A 180 -10.16 -1.42 1.88
N ASN A 181 -9.83 -1.24 0.61
CA ASN A 181 -10.69 -1.64 -0.50
C ASN A 181 -9.86 -1.96 -1.74
N ARG A 182 -10.07 -3.15 -2.32
CA ARG A 182 -9.36 -3.60 -3.52
C ARG A 182 -7.84 -3.51 -3.32
N HIS A 183 -7.16 -2.65 -4.07
CA HIS A 183 -5.73 -2.40 -3.99
C HIS A 183 -5.40 -1.09 -3.26
N ALA A 184 -6.37 -0.51 -2.54
CA ALA A 184 -6.22 0.71 -1.77
C ALA A 184 -6.16 0.41 -0.26
N VAL A 185 -5.14 0.93 0.41
CA VAL A 185 -5.03 0.97 1.87
C VAL A 185 -5.15 2.43 2.30
N VAL A 186 -6.03 2.70 3.26
CA VAL A 186 -6.21 4.01 3.88
C VAL A 186 -5.68 3.94 5.31
N GLN A 187 -4.84 4.90 5.67
CA GLN A 187 -4.25 5.01 7.00
C GLN A 187 -4.17 6.50 7.40
N ARG A 188 -3.98 6.79 8.69
CA ARG A 188 -3.81 8.16 9.16
C ARG A 188 -2.57 8.79 8.55
N TYR A 189 -2.66 10.08 8.24
CA TYR A 189 -1.51 10.84 7.78
C TYR A 189 -0.53 11.02 8.94
N VAL A 190 0.75 10.78 8.70
CA VAL A 190 1.82 11.00 9.68
C VAL A 190 2.52 12.31 9.32
N GLU A 191 2.41 13.30 10.19
CA GLU A 191 3.11 14.58 10.04
C GLU A 191 4.59 14.39 10.31
N GLY A 192 5.43 14.59 9.29
CA GLY A 192 6.85 14.33 9.38
C GLY A 192 7.54 14.27 8.02
N VAL A 193 8.81 13.86 8.02
CA VAL A 193 9.64 13.68 6.84
C VAL A 193 10.22 12.27 6.81
N LEU A 194 10.44 11.71 5.62
CA LEU A 194 11.18 10.45 5.50
C LEU A 194 12.62 10.65 5.98
N LEU A 195 13.18 9.67 6.68
CA LEU A 195 14.60 9.70 7.07
C LEU A 195 15.51 9.87 5.85
N ALA A 196 15.15 9.28 4.70
CA ALA A 196 15.87 9.47 3.45
C ALA A 196 16.01 10.94 3.02
N ASP A 197 15.01 11.78 3.33
CA ASP A 197 14.95 13.19 2.94
C ASP A 197 15.45 14.13 4.05
N MET A 198 15.77 13.58 5.22
CA MET A 198 16.20 14.35 6.39
C MET A 198 17.63 14.89 6.18
N ARG A 199 17.77 16.22 6.25
CA ARG A 199 19.05 16.92 6.02
C ARG A 199 19.91 17.03 7.27
N VAL A 200 19.28 17.34 8.39
CA VAL A 200 19.90 17.50 9.71
C VAL A 200 19.15 16.60 10.66
N LEU A 201 19.91 15.83 11.42
CA LEU A 201 19.39 14.94 12.45
C LEU A 201 20.36 15.05 13.63
N ASP A 202 19.94 15.75 14.68
CA ASP A 202 20.73 15.84 15.90
C ASP A 202 20.73 14.48 16.64
N SER A 203 21.74 14.29 17.49
CA SER A 203 22.00 12.99 18.11
C SER A 203 20.92 12.55 19.10
N GLU A 204 20.23 13.49 19.76
CA GLU A 204 19.17 13.18 20.72
C GLU A 204 17.90 12.73 20.01
N ALA A 205 17.45 13.48 18.99
CA ALA A 205 16.35 13.07 18.13
C ALA A 205 16.66 11.75 17.41
N ALA A 206 17.89 11.57 16.93
CA ALA A 206 18.33 10.31 16.32
C ALA A 206 18.15 9.11 17.25
N ALA A 207 18.55 9.26 18.52
CA ALA A 207 18.45 8.20 19.51
C ALA A 207 16.98 7.86 19.81
N GLY A 208 16.12 8.87 19.96
CA GLY A 208 14.68 8.71 20.15
C GLY A 208 14.01 7.97 18.98
N ILE A 209 14.29 8.40 17.74
CA ILE A 209 13.73 7.79 16.53
C ILE A 209 14.22 6.34 16.39
N LEU A 210 15.52 6.09 16.58
CA LEU A 210 16.06 4.72 16.48
C LEU A 210 15.45 3.81 17.54
N ARG A 211 15.25 4.30 18.77
CA ARG A 211 14.57 3.55 19.83
C ARG A 211 13.15 3.17 19.43
N ASP A 212 12.38 4.11 18.88
CA ASP A 212 11.02 3.85 18.37
C ASP A 212 10.99 2.81 17.26
N VAL A 213 11.96 2.86 16.34
CA VAL A 213 12.09 1.87 15.26
C VAL A 213 12.40 0.49 15.83
N LEU A 214 13.38 0.37 16.72
CA LEU A 214 13.74 -0.92 17.32
C LEU A 214 12.59 -1.50 18.16
N GLU A 215 11.86 -0.66 18.91
CA GLU A 215 10.67 -1.08 19.65
C GLU A 215 9.57 -1.60 18.71
N THR A 216 9.33 -0.89 17.59
CA THR A 216 8.38 -1.32 16.56
C THR A 216 8.77 -2.67 15.95
N LEU A 217 10.06 -2.87 15.63
CA LEU A 217 10.55 -4.17 15.15
C LEU A 217 10.42 -5.26 16.20
N ARG A 218 10.67 -4.94 17.48
CA ARG A 218 10.49 -5.89 18.59
C ARG A 218 9.05 -6.34 18.71
N ILE A 219 8.09 -5.42 18.66
CA ILE A 219 6.65 -5.73 18.68
C ILE A 219 6.30 -6.62 17.49
N ALA A 220 6.74 -6.23 16.29
CA ALA A 220 6.51 -7.01 15.07
C ALA A 220 7.03 -8.46 15.20
N TYR A 221 8.25 -8.64 15.70
CA TYR A 221 8.88 -9.96 15.82
C TYR A 221 8.28 -10.81 16.96
N THR A 222 8.17 -10.23 18.15
CA THR A 222 7.84 -10.98 19.38
C THR A 222 6.34 -11.20 19.56
N ARG A 223 5.51 -10.20 19.22
CA ARG A 223 4.06 -10.20 19.43
C ARG A 223 3.29 -10.60 18.18
N VAL A 224 3.62 -10.00 17.05
CA VAL A 224 2.90 -10.25 15.79
C VAL A 224 3.46 -11.46 15.02
N GLY A 225 4.74 -11.77 15.22
CA GLY A 225 5.41 -12.91 14.60
C GLY A 225 5.87 -12.64 13.15
N VAL A 226 6.25 -11.40 12.84
CA VAL A 226 6.69 -10.99 11.49
C VAL A 226 7.99 -10.19 11.52
N VAL A 227 8.71 -10.23 10.40
CA VAL A 227 9.88 -9.41 10.11
C VAL A 227 9.53 -8.49 8.94
N HIS A 228 9.92 -7.22 9.00
CA HIS A 228 9.58 -6.23 7.96
C HIS A 228 10.07 -6.66 6.56
N GLY A 229 11.29 -7.18 6.45
CA GLY A 229 11.81 -7.81 5.23
C GLY A 229 12.29 -6.86 4.13
N ASP A 230 12.26 -5.54 4.35
CA ASP A 230 12.78 -4.52 3.42
C ASP A 230 13.03 -3.15 4.11
N LEU A 231 13.38 -3.14 5.40
CA LEU A 231 13.51 -1.89 6.16
C LEU A 231 14.73 -1.07 5.70
N SER A 232 14.53 0.24 5.52
CA SER A 232 15.57 1.23 5.22
C SER A 232 15.15 2.64 5.68
N GLU A 233 15.98 3.66 5.44
CA GLU A 233 15.63 5.06 5.70
C GLU A 233 14.46 5.58 4.85
N TYR A 234 14.08 4.87 3.79
CA TYR A 234 12.91 5.18 2.97
C TYR A 234 11.60 4.65 3.59
N ASN A 235 11.69 3.88 4.68
CA ASN A 235 10.57 3.22 5.35
C ASN A 235 10.34 3.74 6.77
N VAL A 236 10.95 4.88 7.12
CA VAL A 236 10.79 5.51 8.43
C VAL A 236 10.47 6.98 8.25
N ILE A 237 9.37 7.42 8.84
CA ILE A 237 9.01 8.84 8.97
C ILE A 237 9.49 9.32 10.33
N ALA A 238 10.33 10.36 10.33
CA ALA A 238 10.61 11.16 11.51
C ALA A 238 9.47 12.18 11.67
N THR A 239 8.71 12.06 12.75
CA THR A 239 7.62 12.99 13.03
C THR A 239 8.16 14.34 13.47
N THR A 240 7.32 15.37 13.39
CA THR A 240 7.64 16.70 13.94
C THR A 240 7.88 16.70 15.45
N GLU A 241 7.45 15.65 16.15
CA GLU A 241 7.65 15.44 17.59
C GLU A 241 8.92 14.65 17.91
N GLY A 242 9.78 14.38 16.91
CA GLY A 242 11.01 13.61 17.10
C GLY A 242 10.79 12.11 17.31
N ARG A 243 9.66 11.56 16.81
CA ARG A 243 9.33 10.12 16.93
C ARG A 243 9.61 9.38 15.63
N GLY A 244 9.90 8.10 15.73
CA GLY A 244 10.07 7.19 14.59
C GLY A 244 8.80 6.40 14.28
N VAL A 245 8.29 6.52 13.06
CA VAL A 245 7.14 5.74 12.57
C VAL A 245 7.56 4.87 11.39
N VAL A 246 7.40 3.55 11.52
CA VAL A 246 7.77 2.58 10.48
C VAL A 246 6.60 2.39 9.50
N ILE A 247 6.87 2.55 8.21
CA ILE A 247 5.87 2.47 7.15
C ILE A 247 6.21 1.35 6.15
N ASP A 248 5.26 1.05 5.27
CA ASP A 248 5.45 0.15 4.12
C ASP A 248 5.73 -1.31 4.52
N TRP A 249 4.69 -1.97 5.03
CA TRP A 249 4.74 -3.36 5.47
C TRP A 249 4.34 -4.45 4.44
N PRO A 250 4.09 -4.22 3.13
CA PRO A 250 3.58 -5.30 2.27
C PRO A 250 4.58 -6.46 2.08
N GLN A 251 5.86 -6.25 2.41
CA GLN A 251 6.97 -7.18 2.23
C GLN A 251 7.29 -8.06 3.43
N TYR A 252 6.50 -7.98 4.50
CA TYR A 252 6.79 -8.74 5.71
C TYR A 252 6.88 -10.25 5.41
N VAL A 253 7.73 -10.93 6.17
CA VAL A 253 7.80 -12.40 6.23
C VAL A 253 7.43 -12.86 7.63
N TYR A 254 6.89 -14.05 7.77
CA TYR A 254 6.65 -14.64 9.08
C TYR A 254 7.97 -15.04 9.72
N ARG A 255 8.07 -14.88 11.04
CA ARG A 255 9.31 -15.14 11.79
C ARG A 255 9.80 -16.59 11.70
N ASP A 256 8.89 -17.53 11.45
CA ASP A 256 9.17 -18.96 11.38
C ASP A 256 9.64 -19.40 9.98
N GLU A 257 9.73 -18.47 9.03
CA GLU A 257 10.27 -18.77 7.69
C GLU A 257 11.80 -18.96 7.74
N PRO A 258 12.37 -19.87 6.91
CA PRO A 258 13.80 -20.21 6.96
C PRO A 258 14.78 -19.03 6.88
N HIS A 259 14.40 -17.95 6.17
CA HIS A 259 15.25 -16.77 5.97
C HIS A 259 14.84 -15.57 6.82
N ALA A 260 13.87 -15.71 7.74
CA ALA A 260 13.35 -14.59 8.50
C ALA A 260 14.41 -13.94 9.40
N LEU A 261 15.24 -14.75 10.06
CA LEU A 261 16.31 -14.24 10.92
C LEU A 261 17.38 -13.49 10.12
N GLU A 262 17.73 -13.96 8.93
CA GLU A 262 18.66 -13.27 8.03
C GLU A 262 18.10 -11.91 7.59
N LEU A 263 16.81 -11.86 7.25
CA LEU A 263 16.13 -10.63 6.90
C LEU A 263 16.05 -9.65 8.08
N LEU A 264 15.77 -10.14 9.28
CA LEU A 264 15.74 -9.33 10.50
C LEU A 264 17.09 -8.69 10.76
N ARG A 265 18.16 -9.48 10.71
CA ARG A 265 19.54 -8.98 10.89
C ARG A 265 19.88 -7.91 9.87
N ARG A 266 19.50 -8.12 8.60
CA ARG A 266 19.73 -7.15 7.52
C ARG A 266 18.95 -5.85 7.74
N ASP A 267 17.67 -5.94 8.12
CA ASP A 267 16.82 -4.78 8.40
C ASP A 267 17.41 -3.93 9.55
N VAL A 268 17.80 -4.58 10.65
CA VAL A 268 18.47 -3.92 11.78
C VAL A 268 19.82 -3.33 11.35
N GLU A 269 20.63 -4.06 10.59
CA GLU A 269 21.93 -3.58 10.12
C GLU A 269 21.79 -2.32 9.25
N TYR A 270 20.82 -2.29 8.34
CA TYR A 270 20.61 -1.16 7.43
C TYR A 270 20.19 0.09 8.17
N ILE A 271 19.26 -0.03 9.11
CA ILE A 271 18.83 1.13 9.90
C ILE A 271 19.96 1.64 10.81
N LEU A 272 20.72 0.74 11.45
CA LEU A 272 21.87 1.14 12.27
C LEU A 272 22.96 1.83 11.43
N LYS A 273 23.24 1.35 10.21
CA LYS A 273 24.17 2.01 9.28
C LYS A 273 23.73 3.43 8.94
N TYR A 274 22.43 3.65 8.73
CA TYR A 274 21.90 5.00 8.49
C TYR A 274 22.18 5.93 9.69
N PHE A 275 21.82 5.52 10.91
CA PHE A 275 21.98 6.36 12.09
C PHE A 275 23.45 6.59 12.47
N ARG A 276 24.32 5.57 12.31
CA ARG A 276 25.77 5.74 12.49
C ARG A 276 26.34 6.79 11.53
N ARG A 277 25.91 6.77 10.26
CA ARG A 277 26.40 7.72 9.24
C ARG A 277 25.85 9.13 9.46
N ARG A 278 24.60 9.27 9.89
CA ARG A 278 23.90 10.56 9.93
C ARG A 278 23.99 11.29 11.27
N ALA A 279 24.16 10.56 12.37
CA ALA A 279 24.12 11.10 13.72
C ALA A 279 25.18 10.49 14.66
N GLU A 280 26.16 9.76 14.11
CA GLU A 280 27.28 9.14 14.85
C GLU A 280 26.88 8.17 15.97
N LEU A 281 25.64 7.67 15.97
CA LEU A 281 25.17 6.71 16.95
C LEU A 281 25.88 5.37 16.80
N LYS A 282 26.55 4.92 17.86
CA LYS A 282 27.30 3.66 17.89
C LYS A 282 26.52 2.60 18.66
N VAL A 283 25.72 1.84 17.93
CA VAL A 283 24.94 0.72 18.46
C VAL A 283 25.51 -0.58 17.87
N GLU A 284 25.77 -1.56 18.74
CA GLU A 284 26.23 -2.88 18.31
C GLU A 284 25.08 -3.70 17.71
N LEU A 285 25.29 -4.22 16.49
CA LEU A 285 24.27 -4.98 15.76
C LEU A 285 23.75 -6.18 16.57
N ALA A 286 24.65 -6.91 17.23
CA ALA A 286 24.28 -8.06 18.05
C ALA A 286 23.33 -7.66 19.19
N SER A 287 23.60 -6.54 19.86
CA SER A 287 22.75 -6.03 20.94
C SER A 287 21.38 -5.60 20.43
N ALA A 288 21.32 -4.91 19.28
CA ALA A 288 20.06 -4.50 18.67
C ALA A 288 19.20 -5.69 18.21
N VAL A 289 19.83 -6.71 17.58
CA VAL A 289 19.12 -7.92 17.16
C VAL A 289 18.56 -8.69 18.37
N ARG A 290 19.36 -8.88 19.44
CA ARG A 290 18.88 -9.51 20.68
C ARG A 290 17.72 -8.73 21.31
N TYR A 291 17.80 -7.40 21.33
CA TYR A 291 16.69 -6.57 21.77
C TYR A 291 15.43 -6.78 20.93
N VAL A 292 15.53 -6.77 19.61
CA VAL A 292 14.38 -7.00 18.73
C VAL A 292 13.80 -8.41 18.90
N MET A 293 14.63 -9.41 19.15
CA MET A 293 14.21 -10.80 19.39
C MET A 293 13.58 -11.04 20.77
N GLY A 294 13.62 -10.05 21.68
CA GLY A 294 13.10 -10.21 23.04
C GLY A 294 14.11 -10.76 24.04
N GLU A 295 15.37 -10.91 23.66
CA GLU A 295 16.43 -11.54 24.47
C GLU A 295 17.12 -10.56 25.44
N SER A 296 16.86 -9.25 25.31
CA SER A 296 17.27 -8.22 26.28
C SER A 296 16.10 -7.34 26.71
N GLY A 297 16.19 -6.72 27.89
CA GLY A 297 15.13 -5.87 28.44
C GLY A 297 15.14 -4.43 27.93
N GLU A 298 16.33 -3.84 27.73
CA GLU A 298 16.49 -2.43 27.37
C GLU A 298 16.97 -2.24 25.92
N PRO A 299 16.53 -1.17 25.23
CA PRO A 299 17.01 -0.81 23.91
C PRO A 299 18.48 -0.35 23.99
N PRO A 300 19.35 -0.75 23.05
CA PRO A 300 20.79 -0.47 23.10
C PRO A 300 21.16 0.94 22.56
N VAL A 301 20.28 1.93 22.78
CA VAL A 301 20.34 3.28 22.19
C VAL A 301 20.18 4.37 23.24
#